data_AF-A0A2E2U820-F1
#
_entry.id   AF-A0A2E2U820-F1
#
_cell.length_a   1.000
_cell.length_b   1.000
_cell.length_c   1.000
_cell.angle_alpha   90.00
_cell.angle_beta   90.00
_cell.angle_gamma   90.00
#
_symmetry.space_group_name_H-M   'P 1'
#
loop_
_entity.id
_entity.type
_entity.pdbx_description
1 polymer ?
#
loop_
_entity_poly.entity_id
_entity_poly.type
_entity_poly.pdbx_seq_one_letter_code
_entity_poly.pdbx_strand_id
1 'polypeptide(L)'
;MVRWLIVAGMLLSFSCFAQLNGFKKHFKLDKNSSGDVTYIQMNMVSSFSLRPYLEQVKQDLKSEIRRMQQKGYDAEIEAFIEELEESSDKSQESQESIWAVRDSLKNLKNIKVDEVFTQVESRGVLGKFEEELKKALKVLDLRVIASTEDPRYFFKRNVTYEVVTRALNFAKERFDNIPVLNLVSTIIVQVHEQVLEQRLFYQNMLLHYLDQVPEAELGLTKAQADHIFSSIYESRIGLNILESNRIAENWDSYGWSTFYGAVRQGNNRLRRSSGDFEEVGQRLSYSFFKAVEDGEKVIKNLMINKHSFSSQMATAYYYEKPDKVRRFRSLLNLGQLGLGFLPIPGWLKNQVDNFIESYYVEQRRSEGALMAYFDMTGDQNMRREIKRQLINPYILIE
;
A
#
# COMPACT_ATOMS: atom_id res chain seq x y z
N MET A 1 31.05 -8.76 -39.70
CA MET A 1 30.27 -9.99 -39.43
C MET A 1 31.10 -10.87 -38.52
N VAL A 2 30.76 -10.96 -37.24
CA VAL A 2 30.72 -12.16 -36.37
C VAL A 2 30.20 -11.65 -35.02
N ARG A 3 28.89 -11.81 -34.81
CA ARG A 3 28.28 -11.87 -33.48
C ARG A 3 28.67 -13.23 -32.88
N TRP A 4 28.80 -13.32 -31.55
CA TRP A 4 28.12 -14.31 -30.69
C TRP A 4 28.82 -14.44 -29.32
N LEU A 5 27.96 -14.58 -28.29
CA LEU A 5 28.19 -15.17 -26.97
C LEU A 5 28.98 -14.37 -25.93
N ILE A 6 28.28 -13.48 -25.21
CA ILE A 6 28.54 -13.32 -23.78
C ILE A 6 27.43 -14.08 -23.05
N VAL A 7 27.85 -15.20 -22.47
CA VAL A 7 27.07 -16.08 -21.60
C VAL A 7 26.68 -15.30 -20.35
N ALA A 8 25.38 -15.26 -20.06
CA ALA A 8 24.83 -14.81 -18.79
C ALA A 8 25.27 -15.79 -17.68
N GLY A 9 26.33 -15.44 -16.96
CA GLY A 9 26.72 -16.13 -15.74
C GLY A 9 25.73 -15.81 -14.62
N MET A 10 24.95 -16.81 -14.21
CA MET A 10 24.20 -16.80 -12.97
C MET A 10 25.16 -16.58 -11.80
N LEU A 11 25.14 -15.38 -11.21
CA LEU A 11 25.66 -15.16 -9.87
C LEU A 11 24.60 -15.63 -8.86
N LEU A 12 24.62 -16.93 -8.57
CA LEU A 12 24.05 -17.46 -7.34
C LEU A 12 25.04 -17.15 -6.20
N SER A 13 24.94 -15.95 -5.65
CA SER A 13 25.66 -15.59 -4.43
C SER A 13 25.01 -16.29 -3.24
N PHE A 14 25.77 -17.19 -2.63
CA PHE A 14 25.49 -17.81 -1.35
C PHE A 14 25.24 -16.74 -0.27
N SER A 15 24.04 -16.75 0.33
CA SER A 15 23.71 -16.07 1.59
C SER A 15 22.78 -16.94 2.45
N CYS A 16 23.09 -18.24 2.55
CA CYS A 16 22.17 -19.26 3.07
C CYS A 16 21.91 -19.23 4.59
N PHE A 17 22.53 -18.34 5.38
CA PHE A 17 22.36 -18.35 6.84
C PHE A 17 21.76 -17.08 7.46
N ALA A 18 21.61 -16.00 6.69
CA ALA A 18 20.86 -14.80 7.11
C ALA A 18 19.37 -14.84 6.70
N GLN A 19 19.00 -15.76 5.81
CA GLN A 19 17.77 -15.69 5.00
C GLN A 19 16.43 -15.91 5.75
N LEU A 20 16.40 -16.65 6.87
CA LEU A 20 15.13 -17.00 7.55
C LEU A 20 14.82 -16.19 8.82
N ASN A 21 15.79 -15.45 9.35
CA ASN A 21 15.56 -14.68 10.57
C ASN A 21 14.48 -13.61 10.37
N GLY A 22 14.45 -12.98 9.19
CA GLY A 22 13.38 -12.08 8.79
C GLY A 22 12.03 -12.79 8.79
N PHE A 23 11.92 -13.95 8.13
CA PHE A 23 10.66 -14.71 8.09
C PHE A 23 10.14 -15.01 9.50
N LYS A 24 10.97 -15.56 10.40
CA LYS A 24 10.58 -15.88 11.78
C LYS A 24 10.30 -14.65 12.65
N LYS A 25 10.91 -13.50 12.33
CA LYS A 25 10.65 -12.22 12.99
C LYS A 25 9.24 -11.72 12.67
N HIS A 26 8.80 -11.89 11.43
CA HIS A 26 7.54 -11.31 10.95
C HIS A 26 6.36 -12.27 10.99
N PHE A 27 6.62 -13.57 10.89
CA PHE A 27 5.59 -14.60 10.74
C PHE A 27 5.68 -15.72 11.77
N LYS A 28 4.52 -16.24 12.12
CA LYS A 28 4.33 -17.46 12.91
C LYS A 28 3.48 -18.44 12.11
N LEU A 29 3.90 -19.69 12.12
CA LEU A 29 3.12 -20.81 11.61
C LEU A 29 2.28 -21.38 12.75
N ASP A 30 0.97 -21.40 12.57
CA ASP A 30 0.07 -22.12 13.46
C ASP A 30 -0.13 -23.53 12.92
N LYS A 31 -0.06 -24.54 13.80
CA LYS A 31 -0.08 -25.95 13.41
C LYS A 31 -1.16 -26.69 14.16
N ASN A 32 -1.85 -27.61 13.47
CA ASN A 32 -2.80 -28.51 14.09
C ASN A 32 -2.09 -29.65 14.85
N SER A 33 -2.86 -30.52 15.50
CA SER A 33 -2.36 -31.66 16.26
C SER A 33 -1.55 -32.67 15.44
N SER A 34 -1.75 -32.70 14.12
CA SER A 34 -1.01 -33.55 13.18
C SER A 34 0.32 -32.94 12.74
N GLY A 35 0.59 -31.68 13.12
CA GLY A 35 1.78 -30.93 12.75
C GLY A 35 1.67 -30.17 11.42
N ASP A 36 0.50 -30.20 10.77
CA ASP A 36 0.24 -29.46 9.54
C ASP A 36 -0.03 -27.99 9.85
N VAL A 37 0.51 -27.11 9.01
CA VAL A 37 0.28 -25.67 9.12
C VAL A 37 -1.16 -25.38 8.71
N THR A 38 -1.89 -24.66 9.55
CA THR A 38 -3.30 -24.26 9.34
C THR A 38 -3.45 -22.79 8.98
N TYR A 39 -2.63 -21.95 9.61
CA TYR A 39 -2.59 -20.51 9.39
C TYR A 39 -1.16 -20.00 9.38
N ILE A 40 -0.93 -18.95 8.59
CA ILE A 40 0.19 -18.06 8.81
C ILE A 40 -0.34 -16.80 9.48
N GLN A 41 0.31 -16.40 10.57
CA GLN A 41 0.01 -15.21 11.33
C GLN A 41 1.19 -14.24 11.28
N MET A 42 0.91 -12.94 11.31
CA MET A 42 1.93 -11.92 11.59
C MET A 42 2.22 -11.87 13.10
N ASN A 43 3.49 -11.70 13.47
CA ASN A 43 3.91 -11.63 14.87
C ASN A 43 3.51 -10.30 15.55
N MET A 44 3.36 -9.24 14.76
CA MET A 44 3.18 -7.87 15.26
C MET A 44 1.79 -7.35 14.88
N VAL A 45 0.89 -7.30 15.85
CA VAL A 45 -0.40 -6.58 15.74
C VAL A 45 -0.63 -5.77 17.00
N SER A 46 -0.62 -4.44 16.86
CA SER A 46 -1.00 -3.54 17.96
C SER A 46 -2.51 -3.62 18.21
N SER A 47 -2.90 -3.30 19.45
CA SER A 47 -4.28 -2.93 19.73
C SER A 47 -4.64 -1.69 18.88
N PHE A 48 -5.58 -1.86 17.96
CA PHE A 48 -6.04 -0.79 17.09
C PHE A 48 -6.52 0.43 17.90
N SER A 49 -6.17 1.64 17.45
CA SER A 49 -6.71 2.91 17.94
C SER A 49 -6.68 3.96 16.82
N LEU A 50 -7.61 4.91 16.84
CA LEU A 50 -7.61 6.04 15.90
C LEU A 50 -6.52 7.06 16.20
N ARG A 51 -6.08 7.13 17.46
CA ARG A 51 -5.23 8.21 17.97
C ARG A 51 -3.96 8.43 17.14
N PRO A 52 -3.15 7.40 16.77
CA PRO A 52 -1.93 7.63 15.98
C PRO A 52 -2.21 8.30 14.63
N TYR A 53 -3.30 7.91 13.97
CA TYR A 53 -3.69 8.49 12.68
C TYR A 53 -4.18 9.93 12.85
N LEU A 54 -5.04 10.21 13.85
CA LEU A 54 -5.52 11.56 14.13
C LEU A 54 -4.39 12.52 14.48
N GLU A 55 -3.45 12.08 15.32
CA GLU A 55 -2.25 12.86 15.67
C GLU A 55 -1.39 13.13 14.42
N GLN A 56 -1.17 12.11 13.59
CA GLN A 56 -0.42 12.26 12.34
C GLN A 56 -1.10 13.29 11.41
N VAL A 57 -2.39 13.14 11.09
CA VAL A 57 -3.11 14.08 10.21
C VAL A 57 -3.07 15.50 10.75
N LYS A 58 -3.31 15.68 12.05
CA LYS A 58 -3.28 16.99 12.70
C LYS A 58 -1.89 17.63 12.61
N GLN A 59 -0.82 16.86 12.83
CA GLN A 59 0.54 17.35 12.74
C GLN A 59 0.96 17.63 11.29
N ASP A 60 0.57 16.79 10.35
CA ASP A 60 0.85 16.96 8.92
C ASP A 60 0.23 18.27 8.43
N LEU A 61 -1.06 18.50 8.70
CA LEU A 61 -1.74 19.77 8.37
C LEU A 61 -1.07 20.99 9.00
N LYS A 62 -0.77 20.95 10.31
CA LYS A 62 -0.10 22.07 11.00
C LYS A 62 1.32 22.32 10.49
N SER A 63 2.04 21.25 10.12
CA SER A 63 3.38 21.36 9.58
C SER A 63 3.35 21.96 8.17
N GLU A 64 2.37 21.55 7.36
CA GLU A 64 2.21 22.05 6.00
C GLU A 64 1.83 23.52 5.99
N ILE A 65 0.82 23.93 6.77
CA ILE A 65 0.42 25.35 6.88
C ILE A 65 1.60 26.23 7.31
N ARG A 66 2.49 25.73 8.17
CA ARG A 66 3.73 26.45 8.54
C ARG A 66 4.74 26.52 7.38
N ARG A 67 4.88 25.45 6.60
CA ARG A 67 5.73 25.42 5.39
C ARG A 67 5.22 26.37 4.31
N MET A 68 3.89 26.51 4.17
CA MET A 68 3.26 27.46 3.23
C MET A 68 3.70 28.92 3.45
N GLN A 69 4.21 29.25 4.64
CA GLN A 69 4.70 30.59 4.98
C GLN A 69 6.18 30.80 4.66
N GLN A 70 6.90 29.75 4.24
CA GLN A 70 8.33 29.79 3.96
C GLN A 70 8.60 30.26 2.52
N LYS A 71 9.73 30.94 2.31
CA LYS A 71 10.19 31.31 0.97
C LYS A 71 10.50 30.05 0.16
N GLY A 72 9.97 29.98 -1.07
CA GLY A 72 10.20 28.85 -1.99
C GLY A 72 9.11 27.77 -1.96
N TYR A 73 8.12 27.87 -1.07
CA TYR A 73 7.02 26.91 -1.02
C TYR A 73 6.21 26.85 -2.32
N ASP A 74 5.94 28.01 -2.94
CA ASP A 74 5.22 28.04 -4.22
C ASP A 74 5.95 27.27 -5.32
N ALA A 75 7.29 27.36 -5.36
CA ALA A 75 8.10 26.59 -6.32
C ALA A 75 8.07 25.08 -6.02
N GLU A 76 8.01 24.69 -4.74
CA GLU A 76 7.84 23.28 -4.35
C GLU A 76 6.49 22.73 -4.81
N ILE A 77 5.41 23.51 -4.62
CA ILE A 77 4.07 23.10 -5.05
C ILE A 77 3.97 23.06 -6.57
N GLU A 78 4.48 24.05 -7.30
CA GLU A 78 4.44 23.98 -8.76
C GLU A 78 5.29 22.81 -9.29
N ALA A 79 6.45 22.50 -8.71
CA ALA A 79 7.22 21.30 -9.07
C ALA A 79 6.44 19.99 -8.79
N PHE A 80 5.70 19.93 -7.68
CA PHE A 80 4.80 18.80 -7.40
C PHE A 80 3.69 18.68 -8.44
N ILE A 81 3.06 19.79 -8.83
CA ILE A 81 2.00 19.77 -9.84
C ILE A 81 2.55 19.41 -11.22
N GLU A 82 3.73 19.93 -11.59
CA GLU A 82 4.44 19.53 -12.81
C GLU A 82 4.67 18.02 -12.86
N GLU A 83 5.05 17.40 -11.74
CA GLU A 83 5.22 15.94 -11.65
C GLU A 83 3.90 15.17 -11.87
N LEU A 84 2.76 15.72 -11.43
CA LEU A 84 1.43 15.16 -11.72
C LEU A 84 1.05 15.32 -13.20
N GLU A 85 1.38 16.47 -13.80
CA GLU A 85 1.05 16.80 -15.20
C GLU A 85 1.89 15.99 -16.20
N GLU A 86 3.20 15.89 -15.98
CA GLU A 86 4.16 15.22 -16.86
C GLU A 86 3.83 13.74 -17.07
N SER A 87 3.28 13.11 -16.03
CA SER A 87 2.96 11.68 -16.06
C SER A 87 1.57 11.33 -16.57
N SER A 88 0.73 12.34 -16.85
CA SER A 88 -0.67 12.17 -17.26
C SER A 88 -0.88 11.96 -18.76
N ASP A 89 -1.97 11.27 -19.09
CA ASP A 89 -2.48 11.13 -20.46
C ASP A 89 -3.12 12.41 -21.03
N LYS A 90 -3.12 13.50 -20.24
CA LYS A 90 -3.72 14.81 -20.56
C LYS A 90 -5.23 14.75 -20.87
N SER A 91 -5.93 13.69 -20.45
CA SER A 91 -7.38 13.63 -20.50
C SER A 91 -8.01 14.75 -19.67
N GLN A 92 -9.26 15.11 -20.00
CA GLN A 92 -10.02 16.08 -19.21
C GLN A 92 -10.14 15.63 -17.75
N GLU A 93 -10.37 14.34 -17.54
CA GLU A 93 -10.46 13.73 -16.20
C GLU A 93 -9.16 13.94 -15.40
N SER A 94 -8.01 13.72 -16.02
CA SER A 94 -6.71 13.97 -15.37
C SER A 94 -6.50 15.44 -15.07
N GLN A 95 -6.84 16.35 -15.98
CA GLN A 95 -6.66 17.79 -15.77
C GLN A 95 -7.55 18.33 -14.65
N GLU A 96 -8.81 17.91 -14.60
CA GLU A 96 -9.74 18.25 -13.52
C GLU A 96 -9.23 17.72 -12.18
N SER A 97 -8.67 16.50 -12.17
CA SER A 97 -8.13 15.89 -10.96
C SER A 97 -6.92 16.66 -10.43
N ILE A 98 -5.97 16.99 -11.30
CA ILE A 98 -4.77 17.76 -10.96
C ILE A 98 -5.15 19.18 -10.49
N TRP A 99 -6.10 19.82 -11.16
CA TRP A 99 -6.61 21.13 -10.75
C TRP A 99 -7.20 21.10 -9.34
N ALA A 100 -8.03 20.09 -9.04
CA ALA A 100 -8.63 19.95 -7.72
C ALA A 100 -7.57 19.64 -6.63
N VAL A 101 -6.55 18.84 -6.94
CA VAL A 101 -5.40 18.63 -6.04
C VAL A 101 -4.70 19.96 -5.76
N ARG A 102 -4.36 20.75 -6.80
CA ARG A 102 -3.72 22.07 -6.65
C ARG A 102 -4.56 22.99 -5.78
N ASP A 103 -5.86 23.11 -6.04
CA ASP A 103 -6.77 23.98 -5.29
C ASP A 103 -6.90 23.54 -3.83
N SER A 104 -6.97 22.22 -3.59
CA SER A 104 -7.07 21.66 -2.25
C SER A 104 -5.86 21.99 -1.39
N LEU A 105 -4.64 21.87 -1.95
CA LEU A 105 -3.39 22.21 -1.29
C LEU A 105 -3.30 23.72 -1.01
N LYS A 106 -3.64 24.56 -1.99
CA LYS A 106 -3.64 26.02 -1.83
C LYS A 106 -4.65 26.49 -0.78
N ASN A 107 -5.74 25.75 -0.59
CA ASN A 107 -6.76 26.06 0.40
C ASN A 107 -6.40 25.65 1.84
N LEU A 108 -5.37 24.81 2.06
CA LEU A 108 -4.99 24.33 3.41
C LEU A 108 -4.72 25.47 4.40
N LYS A 109 -4.12 26.59 3.94
CA LYS A 109 -3.84 27.78 4.75
C LYS A 109 -5.08 28.41 5.39
N ASN A 110 -6.27 28.17 4.83
CA ASN A 110 -7.53 28.71 5.31
C ASN A 110 -8.17 27.81 6.39
N ILE A 111 -7.60 26.62 6.64
CA ILE A 111 -8.14 25.65 7.59
C ILE A 111 -7.68 25.99 9.00
N LYS A 112 -8.65 26.21 9.89
CA LYS A 112 -8.41 26.33 11.32
C LYS A 112 -8.33 24.96 11.97
N VAL A 113 -7.16 24.32 11.87
CA VAL A 113 -6.96 22.90 12.25
C VAL A 113 -7.48 22.57 13.65
N ASP A 114 -7.15 23.37 14.68
CA ASP A 114 -7.58 23.04 16.04
C ASP A 114 -9.09 23.18 16.25
N GLU A 115 -9.72 24.19 15.65
CA GLU A 115 -11.19 24.36 15.72
C GLU A 115 -11.92 23.20 15.03
N VAL A 116 -11.44 22.79 13.86
CA VAL A 116 -12.02 21.69 13.09
C VAL A 116 -11.87 20.36 13.83
N PHE A 117 -10.69 20.04 14.35
CA PHE A 117 -10.47 18.79 15.09
C PHE A 117 -11.27 18.72 16.39
N THR A 118 -11.45 19.86 17.07
CA THR A 118 -12.33 19.95 18.24
C THR A 118 -13.78 19.61 17.87
N GLN A 119 -14.26 20.10 16.72
CA GLN A 119 -15.60 19.78 16.22
C GLN A 119 -15.74 18.30 15.85
N VAL A 120 -14.75 17.74 15.15
CA VAL A 120 -14.68 16.31 14.78
C VAL A 120 -14.81 15.41 16.01
N GLU A 121 -14.12 15.75 17.10
CA GLU A 121 -14.12 14.95 18.34
C GLU A 121 -15.42 15.13 19.15
N SER A 122 -16.10 16.27 19.02
CA SER A 122 -17.24 16.65 19.88
C SER A 122 -18.51 15.78 19.76
N ARG A 123 -18.70 15.07 18.64
CA ARG A 123 -19.96 14.34 18.36
C ARG A 123 -19.88 12.84 18.63
N GLY A 124 -18.75 12.32 19.12
CA GLY A 124 -18.58 10.90 19.47
C GLY A 124 -18.57 9.93 18.28
N VAL A 125 -18.64 10.42 17.04
CA VAL A 125 -18.66 9.59 15.82
C VAL A 125 -17.40 8.75 15.70
N LEU A 126 -16.22 9.37 15.88
CA LEU A 126 -14.94 8.66 15.81
C LEU A 126 -14.78 7.63 16.95
N GLY A 127 -15.25 7.95 18.16
CA GLY A 127 -15.23 6.99 19.27
C GLY A 127 -16.07 5.74 18.98
N LYS A 128 -17.30 5.94 18.47
CA LYS A 128 -18.18 4.83 18.05
C LYS A 128 -17.55 4.01 16.91
N PHE A 129 -16.99 4.68 15.90
CA PHE A 129 -16.29 4.01 14.82
C PHE A 129 -15.11 3.17 15.33
N GLU A 130 -14.28 3.71 16.24
CA GLU A 130 -13.16 2.99 16.83
C GLU A 130 -13.64 1.70 17.53
N GLU A 131 -14.70 1.78 18.33
CA GLU A 131 -15.24 0.63 19.04
C GLU A 131 -15.83 -0.45 18.12
N GLU A 132 -16.62 -0.04 17.12
CA GLU A 132 -17.20 -0.97 16.15
C GLU A 132 -16.12 -1.62 15.29
N LEU A 133 -15.13 -0.84 14.85
CA LEU A 133 -14.01 -1.38 14.08
C LEU A 133 -13.18 -2.35 14.93
N LYS A 134 -12.87 -2.04 16.20
CA LYS A 134 -12.23 -2.98 17.13
C LYS A 134 -12.96 -4.32 17.21
N LYS A 135 -14.30 -4.31 17.25
CA LYS A 135 -15.11 -5.54 17.28
C LYS A 135 -15.01 -6.31 15.97
N ALA A 136 -15.12 -5.63 14.84
CA ALA A 136 -15.01 -6.25 13.52
C ALA A 136 -13.61 -6.84 13.27
N LEU A 137 -12.54 -6.14 13.68
CA LEU A 137 -11.17 -6.63 13.55
C LEU A 137 -10.89 -7.89 14.37
N LYS A 138 -11.59 -8.09 15.49
CA LYS A 138 -11.52 -9.36 16.25
C LYS A 138 -12.14 -10.53 15.49
N VAL A 139 -13.21 -10.29 14.72
CA VAL A 139 -13.85 -11.32 13.89
C VAL A 139 -13.01 -11.64 12.65
N LEU A 140 -12.44 -10.61 12.03
CA LEU A 140 -11.55 -10.75 10.88
C LEU A 140 -10.24 -11.45 11.23
N ASP A 141 -9.78 -11.27 12.47
CA ASP A 141 -8.44 -11.60 12.96
C ASP A 141 -7.35 -11.10 12.00
N LEU A 142 -7.01 -9.81 12.12
CA LEU A 142 -5.97 -9.19 11.30
C LEU A 142 -4.63 -9.90 11.37
N ARG A 143 -4.37 -10.73 12.39
CA ARG A 143 -3.11 -11.47 12.48
C ARG A 143 -2.98 -12.49 11.38
N VAL A 144 -4.09 -13.12 10.97
CA VAL A 144 -4.08 -14.17 9.95
C VAL A 144 -3.85 -13.53 8.59
N ILE A 145 -2.73 -13.91 7.96
CA ILE A 145 -2.34 -13.44 6.63
C ILE A 145 -2.62 -14.47 5.54
N ALA A 146 -2.70 -15.76 5.90
CA ALA A 146 -3.11 -16.84 5.02
C ALA A 146 -3.68 -18.02 5.84
N SER A 147 -4.64 -18.74 5.27
CA SER A 147 -5.14 -20.02 5.75
C SER A 147 -4.83 -21.10 4.71
N THR A 148 -4.37 -22.26 5.15
CA THR A 148 -4.15 -23.42 4.28
C THR A 148 -5.40 -24.32 4.21
N GLU A 149 -6.28 -24.27 5.20
CA GLU A 149 -7.40 -25.21 5.34
C GLU A 149 -8.73 -24.69 4.78
N ASP A 150 -9.01 -23.38 4.88
CA ASP A 150 -10.30 -22.80 4.44
C ASP A 150 -10.10 -21.92 3.19
N PRO A 151 -10.52 -22.39 2.00
CA PRO A 151 -10.40 -21.62 0.76
C PRO A 151 -11.30 -20.37 0.73
N ARG A 152 -12.15 -20.16 1.74
CA ARG A 152 -13.04 -19.01 1.87
C ARG A 152 -12.83 -18.25 3.18
N TYR A 153 -11.65 -18.39 3.78
CA TYR A 153 -11.37 -17.85 5.11
C TYR A 153 -11.67 -16.35 5.20
N PHE A 154 -11.19 -15.55 4.24
CA PHE A 154 -11.33 -14.09 4.30
C PHE A 154 -12.68 -13.63 3.79
N PHE A 155 -13.24 -14.25 2.74
CA PHE A 155 -14.57 -13.93 2.24
C PHE A 155 -15.64 -14.05 3.34
N LYS A 156 -15.62 -15.15 4.12
CA LYS A 156 -16.56 -15.37 5.24
C LYS A 156 -16.41 -14.35 6.37
N ARG A 157 -15.26 -13.69 6.48
CA ARG A 157 -14.89 -12.82 7.60
C ARG A 157 -14.82 -11.34 7.22
N ASN A 158 -15.26 -10.98 6.01
CA ASN A 158 -15.23 -9.61 5.51
C ASN A 158 -16.35 -8.73 6.10
N VAL A 159 -16.29 -8.46 7.41
CA VAL A 159 -17.32 -7.75 8.17
C VAL A 159 -17.04 -6.24 8.36
N THR A 160 -15.88 -5.76 7.93
CA THR A 160 -15.44 -4.39 8.23
C THR A 160 -16.09 -3.34 7.34
N TYR A 161 -16.56 -3.70 6.13
CA TYR A 161 -17.26 -2.79 5.23
C TYR A 161 -18.54 -2.23 5.87
N GLU A 162 -19.34 -3.08 6.52
CA GLU A 162 -20.56 -2.65 7.20
C GLU A 162 -20.30 -1.68 8.36
N VAL A 163 -19.13 -1.76 9.00
CA VAL A 163 -18.72 -0.79 10.04
C VAL A 163 -18.50 0.58 9.42
N VAL A 164 -17.80 0.66 8.29
CA VAL A 164 -17.58 1.93 7.57
C VAL A 164 -18.90 2.54 7.14
N THR A 165 -19.78 1.77 6.51
CA THR A 165 -21.10 2.26 6.08
C THR A 165 -21.93 2.81 7.24
N ARG A 166 -21.99 2.10 8.37
CA ARG A 166 -22.70 2.56 9.57
C ARG A 166 -22.08 3.81 10.18
N ALA A 167 -20.76 3.88 10.25
CA ALA A 167 -20.06 5.05 10.77
C ALA A 167 -20.29 6.29 9.90
N LEU A 168 -20.25 6.15 8.57
CA LEU A 168 -20.53 7.24 7.62
C LEU A 168 -21.98 7.73 7.73
N ASN A 169 -22.95 6.81 7.84
CA ASN A 169 -24.35 7.19 8.03
C ASN A 169 -24.57 7.91 9.37
N PHE A 170 -23.95 7.40 10.44
CA PHE A 170 -23.99 8.07 11.74
C PHE A 170 -23.30 9.44 11.72
N ALA A 171 -22.23 9.61 10.94
CA ALA A 171 -21.59 10.92 10.75
C ALA A 171 -22.53 11.92 10.09
N LYS A 172 -23.22 11.51 9.02
CA LYS A 172 -24.19 12.35 8.29
C LYS A 172 -25.34 12.82 9.19
N GLU A 173 -25.77 12.00 10.13
CA GLU A 173 -26.81 12.35 11.11
C GLU A 173 -26.33 13.34 12.20
N ARG A 174 -25.01 13.47 12.41
CA ARG A 174 -24.43 14.21 13.54
C ARG A 174 -23.76 15.53 13.14
N PHE A 175 -23.42 15.70 11.87
CA PHE A 175 -22.69 16.85 11.37
C PHE A 175 -23.45 17.56 10.25
N ASP A 176 -23.97 18.75 10.56
CA ASP A 176 -24.56 19.65 9.56
C ASP A 176 -23.51 20.48 8.81
N ASN A 177 -22.31 20.64 9.40
CA ASN A 177 -21.20 21.33 8.78
C ASN A 177 -20.52 20.41 7.75
N ILE A 178 -20.70 20.73 6.47
CA ILE A 178 -20.19 19.93 5.34
C ILE A 178 -18.66 19.72 5.40
N PRO A 179 -17.81 20.74 5.59
CA PRO A 179 -16.37 20.53 5.75
C PRO A 179 -15.99 19.54 6.87
N VAL A 180 -16.61 19.66 8.04
CA VAL A 180 -16.36 18.76 9.17
C VAL A 180 -16.83 17.34 8.85
N LEU A 181 -18.03 17.19 8.27
CA LEU A 181 -18.56 15.89 7.83
C LEU A 181 -17.63 15.22 6.81
N ASN A 182 -17.12 15.97 5.84
CA ASN A 182 -16.20 15.44 4.84
C ASN A 182 -14.91 14.98 5.48
N LEU A 183 -14.30 15.77 6.37
CA LEU A 183 -13.09 15.37 7.09
C LEU A 183 -13.32 14.08 7.91
N VAL A 184 -14.43 13.99 8.65
CA VAL A 184 -14.78 12.77 9.40
C VAL A 184 -14.93 11.58 8.46
N SER A 185 -15.59 11.77 7.32
CA SER A 185 -15.79 10.72 6.33
C SER A 185 -14.46 10.23 5.75
N THR A 186 -13.56 11.15 5.37
CA THR A 186 -12.21 10.83 4.91
C THR A 186 -11.42 10.08 5.98
N ILE A 187 -11.45 10.52 7.25
CA ILE A 187 -10.78 9.84 8.36
C ILE A 187 -11.29 8.40 8.51
N ILE A 188 -12.61 8.19 8.49
CA ILE A 188 -13.23 6.85 8.64
C ILE A 188 -12.74 5.91 7.53
N VAL A 189 -12.79 6.37 6.27
CA VAL A 189 -12.38 5.56 5.11
C VAL A 189 -10.88 5.27 5.15
N GLN A 190 -10.05 6.31 5.31
CA GLN A 190 -8.60 6.17 5.32
C GLN A 190 -8.08 5.26 6.44
N VAL A 191 -8.64 5.37 7.64
CA VAL A 191 -8.27 4.46 8.74
C VAL A 191 -8.63 3.02 8.40
N HIS A 192 -9.84 2.77 7.91
CA HIS A 192 -10.28 1.42 7.55
C HIS A 192 -9.35 0.81 6.51
N GLU A 193 -9.01 1.55 5.46
CA GLU A 193 -8.11 1.11 4.40
C GLU A 193 -6.69 0.87 4.91
N GLN A 194 -6.14 1.79 5.71
CA GLN A 194 -4.77 1.68 6.22
C GLN A 194 -4.61 0.53 7.22
N VAL A 195 -5.66 0.22 8.00
CA VAL A 195 -5.69 -0.95 8.87
C VAL A 195 -5.69 -2.25 8.06
N LEU A 196 -6.51 -2.34 7.01
CA LEU A 196 -6.55 -3.52 6.14
C LEU A 196 -5.28 -3.68 5.30
N GLU A 197 -4.68 -2.56 4.91
CA GLU A 197 -3.43 -2.51 4.18
C GLU A 197 -2.29 -3.22 4.93
N GLN A 198 -2.27 -3.17 6.27
CA GLN A 198 -1.30 -3.91 7.06
C GLN A 198 -1.23 -5.38 6.63
N ARG A 199 -2.38 -6.06 6.50
CA ARG A 199 -2.42 -7.46 6.05
C ARG A 199 -1.86 -7.60 4.64
N LEU A 200 -2.28 -6.75 3.70
CA LEU A 200 -1.83 -6.83 2.31
C LEU A 200 -0.31 -6.60 2.17
N PHE A 201 0.24 -5.68 2.97
CA PHE A 201 1.68 -5.45 3.06
C PHE A 201 2.41 -6.73 3.49
N TYR A 202 1.99 -7.34 4.61
CA TYR A 202 2.59 -8.57 5.12
C TYR A 202 2.37 -9.77 4.19
N GLN A 203 1.27 -9.81 3.44
CA GLN A 203 1.06 -10.82 2.41
C GLN A 203 2.05 -10.66 1.25
N ASN A 204 2.30 -9.43 0.76
CA ASN A 204 3.31 -9.21 -0.28
C ASN A 204 4.72 -9.52 0.21
N MET A 205 4.98 -9.29 1.50
CA MET A 205 6.21 -9.71 2.17
C MET A 205 6.33 -11.25 2.22
N LEU A 206 5.26 -11.95 2.59
CA LEU A 206 5.21 -13.42 2.59
C LEU A 206 5.38 -14.01 1.19
N LEU A 207 4.74 -13.42 0.17
CA LEU A 207 4.92 -13.82 -1.24
C LEU A 207 6.39 -13.75 -1.69
N HIS A 208 7.15 -12.77 -1.19
CA HIS A 208 8.59 -12.73 -1.49
C HIS A 208 9.35 -13.89 -0.87
N TYR A 209 9.06 -14.24 0.39
CA TYR A 209 9.68 -15.42 1.01
C TYR A 209 9.31 -16.72 0.29
N LEU A 210 8.04 -16.90 -0.06
CA LEU A 210 7.58 -18.08 -0.81
C LEU A 210 8.23 -18.20 -2.20
N ASP A 211 8.53 -17.07 -2.84
CA ASP A 211 9.18 -17.04 -4.16
C ASP A 211 10.70 -17.28 -4.08
N GLN A 212 11.35 -16.91 -2.98
CA GLN A 212 12.81 -16.89 -2.86
C GLN A 212 13.39 -18.02 -1.99
N VAL A 213 12.57 -18.64 -1.14
CA VAL A 213 13.01 -19.65 -0.17
C VAL A 213 12.27 -20.96 -0.42
N PRO A 214 12.96 -22.11 -0.50
CA PRO A 214 12.30 -23.41 -0.62
C PRO A 214 11.28 -23.65 0.50
N GLU A 215 10.15 -24.28 0.17
CA GLU A 215 9.01 -24.44 1.08
C GLU A 215 9.41 -25.19 2.36
N ALA A 216 10.27 -26.21 2.22
CA ALA A 216 10.76 -27.00 3.35
C ALA A 216 11.57 -26.16 4.36
N GLU A 217 12.31 -25.16 3.90
CA GLU A 217 13.09 -24.25 4.75
C GLU A 217 12.19 -23.26 5.50
N LEU A 218 11.04 -22.93 4.93
CA LEU A 218 9.99 -22.17 5.60
C LEU A 218 9.19 -23.03 6.59
N GLY A 219 9.40 -24.34 6.62
CA GLY A 219 8.65 -25.27 7.46
C GLY A 219 7.26 -25.63 6.88
N LEU A 220 7.12 -25.56 5.56
CA LEU A 220 5.92 -25.84 4.79
C LEU A 220 6.10 -27.05 3.89
N THR A 221 5.01 -27.75 3.60
CA THR A 221 4.94 -28.64 2.42
C THR A 221 4.63 -27.81 1.17
N LYS A 222 4.89 -28.36 -0.01
CA LYS A 222 4.51 -27.73 -1.28
C LYS A 222 3.01 -27.42 -1.35
N ALA A 223 2.17 -28.38 -0.97
CA ALA A 223 0.71 -28.20 -0.98
C ALA A 223 0.28 -27.06 -0.04
N GLN A 224 0.88 -26.95 1.14
CA GLN A 224 0.62 -25.83 2.06
C GLN A 224 1.05 -24.50 1.44
N ALA A 225 2.22 -24.43 0.80
CA ALA A 225 2.66 -23.22 0.11
C ALA A 225 1.70 -22.81 -1.02
N ASP A 226 1.24 -23.77 -1.83
CA ASP A 226 0.26 -23.53 -2.91
C ASP A 226 -1.06 -22.98 -2.35
N HIS A 227 -1.56 -23.53 -1.24
CA HIS A 227 -2.75 -23.04 -0.54
C HIS A 227 -2.55 -21.64 0.05
N ILE A 228 -1.36 -21.34 0.59
CA ILE A 228 -1.01 -20.01 1.08
C ILE A 228 -1.09 -18.98 -0.05
N PHE A 229 -0.52 -19.29 -1.23
CA PHE A 229 -0.69 -18.42 -2.40
C PHE A 229 -2.17 -18.18 -2.68
N SER A 230 -2.98 -19.24 -2.77
CA SER A 230 -4.41 -19.12 -3.09
C SER A 230 -5.17 -18.30 -2.04
N SER A 231 -4.82 -18.44 -0.75
CA SER A 231 -5.41 -17.69 0.35
C SER A 231 -5.09 -16.21 0.31
N ILE A 232 -3.85 -15.88 -0.06
CA ILE A 232 -3.46 -14.48 -0.25
C ILE A 232 -4.30 -13.85 -1.35
N TYR A 233 -4.51 -14.53 -2.49
CA TYR A 233 -5.33 -13.98 -3.57
C TYR A 233 -6.82 -13.97 -3.24
N GLU A 234 -7.33 -14.94 -2.47
CA GLU A 234 -8.71 -14.92 -1.97
C GLU A 234 -8.98 -13.72 -1.06
N SER A 235 -8.00 -13.30 -0.27
CA SER A 235 -8.16 -12.12 0.58
C SER A 235 -8.32 -10.80 -0.21
N ARG A 236 -7.99 -10.78 -1.50
CA ARG A 236 -7.95 -9.59 -2.36
C ARG A 236 -9.23 -9.38 -3.18
N ILE A 237 -10.13 -10.36 -3.24
CA ILE A 237 -11.32 -10.33 -4.12
C ILE A 237 -12.53 -9.62 -3.50
N GLY A 238 -12.42 -9.16 -2.24
CA GLY A 238 -13.49 -8.45 -1.55
C GLY A 238 -14.75 -9.31 -1.38
N LEU A 239 -15.88 -8.83 -1.88
CA LEU A 239 -17.19 -9.52 -1.82
C LEU A 239 -17.55 -10.27 -3.11
N ASN A 240 -16.59 -10.54 -3.99
CA ASN A 240 -16.84 -11.23 -5.26
C ASN A 240 -17.04 -12.74 -5.06
N ILE A 241 -18.30 -13.17 -4.87
CA ILE A 241 -18.65 -14.58 -4.63
C ILE A 241 -18.29 -15.50 -5.80
N LEU A 242 -18.41 -15.03 -7.04
CA LEU A 242 -18.10 -15.83 -8.23
C LEU A 242 -16.62 -16.17 -8.26
N GLU A 243 -15.79 -15.18 -7.95
CA GLU A 243 -14.35 -15.36 -7.85
C GLU A 243 -13.98 -16.24 -6.64
N SER A 244 -14.64 -16.08 -5.50
CA SER A 244 -14.44 -16.94 -4.33
C SER A 244 -14.74 -18.41 -4.64
N ASN A 245 -15.81 -18.69 -5.40
CA ASN A 245 -16.13 -20.05 -5.85
C ASN A 245 -15.02 -20.61 -6.75
N ARG A 246 -14.56 -19.82 -7.73
CA ARG A 246 -13.47 -20.21 -8.65
C ARG A 246 -12.18 -20.55 -7.91
N ILE A 247 -11.82 -19.74 -6.90
CA ILE A 247 -10.65 -19.98 -6.05
C ILE A 247 -10.81 -21.28 -5.27
N ALA A 248 -11.98 -21.50 -4.66
CA ALA A 248 -12.23 -22.72 -3.89
C ALA A 248 -12.19 -23.99 -4.76
N GLU A 249 -12.69 -23.94 -5.99
CA GLU A 249 -12.64 -25.05 -6.94
C GLU A 249 -11.22 -25.36 -7.43
N ASN A 250 -10.33 -24.35 -7.48
CA ASN A 250 -8.97 -24.47 -8.01
C ASN A 250 -7.91 -24.23 -6.92
N TRP A 251 -8.23 -24.50 -5.66
CA TRP A 251 -7.45 -24.06 -4.50
C TRP A 251 -5.99 -24.48 -4.54
N ASP A 252 -5.72 -25.70 -5.02
CA ASP A 252 -4.37 -26.27 -5.12
C ASP A 252 -3.48 -25.56 -6.14
N SER A 253 -4.03 -24.72 -7.03
CA SER A 253 -3.23 -24.09 -8.07
C SER A 253 -3.52 -22.63 -8.40
N TYR A 254 -4.65 -22.11 -7.94
CA TYR A 254 -5.14 -20.79 -8.29
C TYR A 254 -4.10 -19.70 -7.98
N GLY A 255 -3.59 -19.69 -6.74
CA GLY A 255 -2.74 -18.61 -6.25
C GLY A 255 -1.37 -18.59 -6.91
N TRP A 256 -0.67 -19.74 -6.95
CA TRP A 256 0.66 -19.79 -7.57
C TRP A 256 0.57 -19.50 -9.08
N SER A 257 -0.48 -19.98 -9.75
CA SER A 257 -0.71 -19.69 -11.18
C SER A 257 -0.94 -18.20 -11.41
N THR A 258 -1.71 -17.55 -10.54
CA THR A 258 -1.97 -16.11 -10.58
C THR A 258 -0.70 -15.32 -10.31
N PHE A 259 0.06 -15.68 -9.28
CA PHE A 259 1.33 -15.05 -8.92
C PHE A 259 2.33 -15.09 -10.07
N TYR A 260 2.68 -16.27 -10.56
CA TYR A 260 3.66 -16.40 -11.64
C TYR A 260 3.14 -15.88 -12.98
N GLY A 261 1.82 -15.87 -13.19
CA GLY A 261 1.18 -15.14 -14.29
C GLY A 261 1.50 -13.65 -14.24
N ALA A 262 1.33 -13.04 -13.06
CA ALA A 262 1.65 -11.66 -12.80
C ALA A 262 3.16 -11.38 -13.00
N VAL A 263 4.04 -12.23 -12.45
CA VAL A 263 5.51 -12.12 -12.65
C VAL A 263 5.89 -12.14 -14.13
N ARG A 264 5.30 -13.04 -14.93
CA ARG A 264 5.54 -13.10 -16.38
C ARG A 264 5.09 -11.83 -17.09
N GLN A 265 3.92 -11.28 -16.73
CA GLN A 265 3.44 -10.02 -17.30
C GLN A 265 4.40 -8.86 -16.96
N GLY A 266 4.84 -8.79 -15.71
CA GLY A 266 5.83 -7.85 -15.23
C GLY A 266 7.15 -7.89 -15.98
N ASN A 267 7.68 -9.10 -16.21
CA ASN A 267 8.91 -9.29 -16.98
C ASN A 267 8.74 -8.90 -18.46
N ASN A 268 7.58 -9.20 -19.04
CA ASN A 268 7.25 -8.74 -20.39
C ASN A 268 7.16 -7.22 -20.48
N ARG A 269 6.62 -6.56 -19.45
CA ARG A 269 6.59 -5.10 -19.37
C ARG A 269 8.01 -4.53 -19.32
N LEU A 270 8.86 -5.03 -18.43
CA LEU A 270 10.27 -4.61 -18.33
C LEU A 270 11.02 -4.77 -19.65
N ARG A 271 10.81 -5.88 -20.36
CA ARG A 271 11.43 -6.09 -21.68
C ARG A 271 10.97 -5.09 -22.74
N ARG A 272 9.74 -4.58 -22.65
CA ARG A 272 9.19 -3.60 -23.60
C ARG A 272 9.62 -2.18 -23.27
N SER A 273 9.78 -1.87 -21.99
CA SER A 273 10.15 -0.55 -21.48
C SER A 273 11.63 -0.43 -21.11
N SER A 274 12.48 -1.42 -21.44
CA SER A 274 13.89 -1.39 -21.04
C SER A 274 14.66 -0.24 -21.71
N GLY A 275 14.17 0.25 -22.85
CA GLY A 275 14.73 1.43 -23.53
C GLY A 275 14.38 2.75 -22.85
N ASP A 276 13.45 2.76 -21.89
CA ASP A 276 13.08 3.96 -21.12
C ASP A 276 14.09 4.22 -19.98
N PHE A 277 15.02 3.28 -19.73
CA PHE A 277 16.03 3.38 -18.69
C PHE A 277 17.42 3.50 -19.29
N GLU A 278 18.26 4.34 -18.69
CA GLU A 278 19.69 4.44 -19.03
C GLU A 278 20.43 3.16 -18.63
N GLU A 279 20.04 2.59 -17.48
CA GLU A 279 20.56 1.31 -16.99
C GLU A 279 19.46 0.51 -16.32
N VAL A 280 19.35 -0.78 -16.65
CA VAL A 280 18.53 -1.74 -15.91
C VAL A 280 19.45 -2.54 -14.99
N GLY A 281 19.31 -2.32 -13.69
CA GLY A 281 20.12 -2.94 -12.65
C GLY A 281 19.53 -4.24 -12.09
N GLN A 282 19.94 -4.56 -10.86
CA GLN A 282 19.59 -5.81 -10.17
C GLN A 282 18.08 -5.93 -9.90
N ARG A 283 17.53 -7.14 -10.11
CA ARG A 283 16.21 -7.53 -9.59
C ARG A 283 16.25 -7.66 -8.07
N LEU A 284 15.32 -7.00 -7.37
CA LEU A 284 15.22 -7.03 -5.91
C LEU A 284 14.11 -7.98 -5.43
N SER A 285 13.00 -8.07 -6.15
CA SER A 285 11.93 -9.02 -5.81
C SER A 285 11.13 -9.37 -7.05
N TYR A 286 10.06 -10.16 -6.90
CA TYR A 286 9.14 -10.44 -8.00
C TYR A 286 8.53 -9.17 -8.63
N SER A 287 8.50 -8.02 -7.94
CA SER A 287 7.92 -6.76 -8.42
C SER A 287 8.89 -5.58 -8.51
N PHE A 288 10.12 -5.67 -7.98
CA PHE A 288 11.04 -4.54 -7.89
C PHE A 288 12.40 -4.81 -8.54
N PHE A 289 12.97 -3.78 -9.16
CA PHE A 289 14.35 -3.78 -9.69
C PHE A 289 14.99 -2.39 -9.56
N LYS A 290 16.32 -2.34 -9.55
CA LYS A 290 17.09 -1.09 -9.62
C LYS A 290 17.18 -0.61 -11.06
N ALA A 291 17.15 0.69 -11.28
CA ALA A 291 17.38 1.30 -12.59
C ALA A 291 18.07 2.67 -12.46
N VAL A 292 18.56 3.18 -13.58
CA VAL A 292 18.89 4.59 -13.76
C VAL A 292 17.87 5.19 -14.73
N GLU A 293 17.16 6.22 -14.28
CA GLU A 293 16.10 6.93 -15.01
C GLU A 293 16.40 8.43 -14.85
N ASP A 294 16.55 9.16 -15.96
CA ASP A 294 16.88 10.59 -16.00
C ASP A 294 18.11 10.97 -15.14
N GLY A 295 19.17 10.15 -15.22
CA GLY A 295 20.40 10.29 -14.44
C GLY A 295 20.28 9.99 -12.94
N GLU A 296 19.11 9.59 -12.43
CA GLU A 296 18.87 9.26 -11.02
C GLU A 296 18.84 7.74 -10.80
N LYS A 297 19.45 7.27 -9.70
CA LYS A 297 19.32 5.86 -9.31
C LYS A 297 18.01 5.67 -8.57
N VAL A 298 17.23 4.70 -9.04
CA VAL A 298 15.87 4.47 -8.55
C VAL A 298 15.58 2.98 -8.35
N ILE A 299 14.56 2.70 -7.53
CA ILE A 299 13.91 1.39 -7.46
C ILE A 299 12.56 1.52 -8.18
N LYS A 300 12.34 0.74 -9.23
CA LYS A 300 11.09 0.76 -10.02
C LYS A 300 10.22 -0.45 -9.69
N ASN A 301 8.91 -0.26 -9.80
CA ASN A 301 7.91 -1.32 -9.68
C ASN A 301 7.39 -1.72 -11.06
N LEU A 302 7.64 -2.98 -11.45
CA LEU A 302 7.20 -3.51 -12.74
C LEU A 302 5.72 -3.93 -12.78
N MET A 303 5.08 -4.07 -11.62
CA MET A 303 3.70 -4.55 -11.50
C MET A 303 2.68 -3.41 -11.38
N ILE A 304 3.15 -2.19 -11.08
CA ILE A 304 2.30 -1.07 -10.71
C ILE A 304 2.62 0.14 -11.60
N ASN A 305 1.58 0.77 -12.12
CA ASN A 305 1.71 2.00 -12.88
C ASN A 305 2.00 3.18 -11.96
N LYS A 306 2.63 4.24 -12.49
CA LYS A 306 2.88 5.47 -11.73
C LYS A 306 1.58 6.04 -11.14
N HIS A 307 0.46 5.96 -11.87
CA HIS A 307 -0.91 6.25 -11.44
C HIS A 307 -1.92 5.74 -12.50
N SER A 308 -3.22 5.97 -12.29
CA SER A 308 -4.33 5.51 -13.16
C SER A 308 -4.22 5.97 -14.61
N PHE A 309 -3.80 7.22 -14.84
CA PHE A 309 -3.63 7.83 -16.16
C PHE A 309 -2.23 7.66 -16.78
N SER A 310 -1.39 6.76 -16.25
CA SER A 310 -0.03 6.54 -16.75
C SER A 310 0.24 5.06 -17.06
N SER A 311 1.00 4.80 -18.11
CA SER A 311 1.56 3.48 -18.41
C SER A 311 2.98 3.29 -17.89
N GLN A 312 3.60 4.33 -17.32
CA GLN A 312 4.95 4.26 -16.77
C GLN A 312 4.98 3.42 -15.49
N MET A 313 6.11 2.78 -15.21
CA MET A 313 6.32 2.04 -13.97
C MET A 313 6.42 2.99 -12.78
N ALA A 314 5.78 2.65 -11.66
CA ALA A 314 5.91 3.43 -10.43
C ALA A 314 7.35 3.42 -9.90
N THR A 315 7.78 4.52 -9.28
CA THR A 315 9.05 4.60 -8.58
C THR A 315 8.84 4.37 -7.09
N ALA A 316 9.49 3.36 -6.54
CA ALA A 316 9.42 2.98 -5.13
C ALA A 316 10.40 3.78 -4.26
N TYR A 317 11.54 4.19 -4.82
CA TYR A 317 12.59 4.88 -4.06
C TYR A 317 13.57 5.60 -4.98
N TYR A 318 14.10 6.75 -4.51
CA TYR A 318 15.18 7.50 -5.16
C TYR A 318 16.40 7.50 -4.24
N TYR A 319 17.56 7.05 -4.72
CA TYR A 319 18.75 6.92 -3.88
C TYR A 319 19.35 8.28 -3.50
N GLU A 320 19.41 9.21 -4.45
CA GLU A 320 19.96 10.55 -4.24
C GLU A 320 18.98 11.49 -3.52
N LYS A 321 17.67 11.17 -3.55
CA LYS A 321 16.58 11.97 -2.96
C LYS A 321 15.65 11.07 -2.11
N PRO A 322 16.14 10.50 -0.99
CA PRO A 322 15.43 9.48 -0.23
C PRO A 322 14.08 9.94 0.35
N ASP A 323 13.91 11.25 0.53
CA ASP A 323 12.68 11.84 1.03
C ASP A 323 11.63 12.15 -0.06
N LYS A 324 11.96 12.02 -1.36
CA LYS A 324 11.08 12.41 -2.48
C LYS A 324 9.75 11.66 -2.46
N VAL A 325 9.79 10.32 -2.39
CA VAL A 325 8.57 9.48 -2.36
C VAL A 325 7.71 9.80 -1.15
N ARG A 326 8.32 9.94 0.03
CA ARG A 326 7.62 10.30 1.26
C ARG A 326 6.96 11.67 1.15
N ARG A 327 7.67 12.67 0.64
CA ARG A 327 7.12 14.02 0.48
C ARG A 327 5.98 14.03 -0.52
N PHE A 328 6.15 13.37 -1.67
CA PHE A 328 5.13 13.25 -2.70
C PHE A 328 3.84 12.62 -2.16
N ARG A 329 3.94 11.49 -1.45
CA ARG A 329 2.78 10.86 -0.77
C ARG A 329 2.14 11.75 0.29
N SER A 330 2.95 12.50 1.05
CA SER A 330 2.44 13.44 2.04
C SER A 330 1.62 14.56 1.39
N LEU A 331 2.09 15.14 0.28
CA LEU A 331 1.36 16.15 -0.47
C LEU A 331 0.07 15.59 -1.07
N LEU A 332 0.09 14.37 -1.62
CA LEU A 332 -1.10 13.67 -2.09
C LEU A 332 -2.13 13.47 -0.98
N ASN A 333 -1.73 12.95 0.18
CA ASN A 333 -2.62 12.75 1.33
C ASN A 333 -3.20 14.09 1.84
N LEU A 334 -2.38 15.14 1.88
CA LEU A 334 -2.80 16.48 2.29
C LEU A 334 -3.77 17.10 1.27
N GLY A 335 -3.55 16.86 -0.03
CA GLY A 335 -4.50 17.22 -1.08
C GLY A 335 -5.83 16.53 -0.87
N GLN A 336 -5.82 15.21 -0.64
CA GLN A 336 -7.01 14.41 -0.36
C GLN A 336 -7.81 14.95 0.84
N LEU A 337 -7.13 15.27 1.94
CA LEU A 337 -7.74 15.90 3.11
C LEU A 337 -8.30 17.30 2.79
N GLY A 338 -7.56 18.08 1.99
CA GLY A 338 -7.96 19.41 1.52
C GLY A 338 -9.24 19.40 0.67
N LEU A 339 -9.49 18.36 -0.11
CA LEU A 339 -10.71 18.20 -0.93
C LEU A 339 -11.98 18.23 -0.06
N GLY A 340 -11.89 17.76 1.19
CA GLY A 340 -12.99 17.82 2.15
C GLY A 340 -13.48 19.25 2.42
N PHE A 341 -12.60 20.24 2.27
CA PHE A 341 -12.89 21.66 2.51
C PHE A 341 -13.29 22.43 1.26
N LEU A 342 -13.22 21.81 0.08
CA LEU A 342 -13.62 22.45 -1.17
C LEU A 342 -15.11 22.23 -1.47
N PRO A 343 -15.82 23.25 -2.00
CA PRO A 343 -17.21 23.15 -2.42
C PRO A 343 -17.34 22.51 -3.81
N ILE A 344 -16.67 21.38 -4.03
CA ILE A 344 -16.73 20.64 -5.31
C ILE A 344 -17.76 19.50 -5.25
N PRO A 345 -18.36 19.13 -6.41
CA PRO A 345 -19.32 18.02 -6.48
C PRO A 345 -18.73 16.69 -6.01
N GLY A 346 -19.56 15.82 -5.42
CA GLY A 346 -19.11 14.52 -4.90
C GLY A 346 -18.53 13.59 -5.96
N TRP A 347 -19.00 13.66 -7.21
CA TRP A 347 -18.43 12.87 -8.32
C TRP A 347 -16.97 13.26 -8.59
N LEU A 348 -16.65 14.55 -8.57
CA LEU A 348 -15.28 15.05 -8.77
C LEU A 348 -14.40 14.69 -7.57
N LYS A 349 -14.93 14.74 -6.34
CA LYS A 349 -14.19 14.26 -5.15
C LYS A 349 -13.76 12.80 -5.32
N ASN A 350 -14.70 11.92 -5.66
CA ASN A 350 -14.41 10.50 -5.85
C ASN A 350 -13.38 10.26 -6.97
N GLN A 351 -13.47 11.00 -8.08
CA GLN A 351 -12.50 10.93 -9.17
C GLN A 351 -11.09 11.33 -8.70
N VAL A 352 -10.99 12.45 -7.98
CA VAL A 352 -9.70 12.92 -7.46
C VAL A 352 -9.15 11.96 -6.40
N ASP A 353 -10.00 11.43 -5.52
CA ASP A 353 -9.61 10.43 -4.51
C ASP A 353 -9.02 9.18 -5.19
N ASN A 354 -9.70 8.64 -6.20
CA ASN A 354 -9.20 7.49 -6.98
C ASN A 354 -7.87 7.81 -7.69
N PHE A 355 -7.74 9.01 -8.26
CA PHE A 355 -6.50 9.46 -8.89
C PHE A 355 -5.35 9.54 -7.88
N ILE A 356 -5.57 10.19 -6.73
CA ILE A 356 -4.60 10.31 -5.65
C ILE A 356 -4.16 8.92 -5.15
N GLU A 357 -5.12 8.05 -4.83
CA GLU A 357 -4.85 6.71 -4.29
C GLU A 357 -4.07 5.83 -5.28
N SER A 358 -4.31 6.00 -6.58
CA SER A 358 -3.62 5.23 -7.63
C SER A 358 -2.10 5.43 -7.65
N TYR A 359 -1.58 6.54 -7.11
CA TYR A 359 -0.14 6.77 -7.03
C TYR A 359 0.56 5.90 -5.98
N TYR A 360 -0.11 5.60 -4.86
CA TYR A 360 0.59 5.11 -3.69
C TYR A 360 -0.03 3.91 -2.99
N VAL A 361 -1.34 3.65 -3.10
CA VAL A 361 -1.98 2.60 -2.30
C VAL A 361 -1.46 1.22 -2.67
N GLU A 362 -1.54 0.83 -3.95
CA GLU A 362 -1.00 -0.47 -4.40
C GLU A 362 0.53 -0.51 -4.30
N GLN A 363 1.20 0.61 -4.59
CA GLN A 363 2.65 0.72 -4.49
C GLN A 363 3.11 0.42 -3.06
N ARG A 364 2.49 1.04 -2.05
CA ARG A 364 2.77 0.83 -0.63
C ARG A 364 2.45 -0.59 -0.17
N ARG A 365 1.34 -1.18 -0.62
CA ARG A 365 1.03 -2.60 -0.38
C ARG A 365 2.14 -3.51 -0.90
N SER A 366 2.63 -3.26 -2.11
CA SER A 366 3.66 -4.10 -2.74
C SER A 366 5.04 -3.92 -2.11
N GLU A 367 5.34 -2.78 -1.48
CA GLU A 367 6.60 -2.51 -0.75
C GLU A 367 6.90 -3.51 0.37
N GLY A 368 5.91 -4.31 0.81
CA GLY A 368 6.15 -5.49 1.65
C GLY A 368 7.14 -6.49 1.05
N ALA A 369 7.09 -6.71 -0.26
CA ALA A 369 8.06 -7.56 -0.95
C ALA A 369 9.48 -6.94 -0.95
N LEU A 370 9.56 -5.61 -1.05
CA LEU A 370 10.83 -4.89 -1.00
C LEU A 370 11.43 -4.91 0.42
N MET A 371 10.59 -4.80 1.44
CA MET A 371 10.98 -4.97 2.85
C MET A 371 11.56 -6.36 3.10
N ALA A 372 10.89 -7.42 2.61
CA ALA A 372 11.37 -8.79 2.72
C ALA A 372 12.75 -8.98 2.09
N TYR A 373 12.98 -8.42 0.90
CA TYR A 373 14.27 -8.47 0.23
C TYR A 373 15.39 -7.83 1.09
N PHE A 374 15.16 -6.63 1.60
CA PHE A 374 16.16 -5.96 2.44
C PHE A 374 16.35 -6.64 3.80
N ASP A 375 15.33 -7.35 4.30
CA ASP A 375 15.45 -8.24 5.45
C ASP A 375 16.36 -9.44 5.15
N MET A 376 16.15 -10.11 4.03
CA MET A 376 16.94 -11.29 3.63
C MET A 376 18.40 -10.95 3.31
N THR A 377 18.64 -9.75 2.77
CA THR A 377 19.99 -9.28 2.42
C THR A 377 20.70 -8.55 3.56
N GLY A 378 20.00 -8.29 4.67
CA GLY A 378 20.58 -7.62 5.85
C GLY A 378 20.77 -6.10 5.71
N ASP A 379 20.20 -5.47 4.68
CA ASP A 379 20.32 -4.03 4.44
C ASP A 379 19.38 -3.22 5.35
N GLN A 380 19.80 -3.05 6.61
CA GLN A 380 19.01 -2.33 7.62
C GLN A 380 18.77 -0.86 7.29
N ASN A 381 19.66 -0.24 6.50
CA ASN A 381 19.50 1.15 6.09
C ASN A 381 18.32 1.27 5.12
N MET A 382 18.30 0.46 4.07
CA MET A 382 17.18 0.47 3.12
C MET A 382 15.86 0.06 3.77
N ARG A 383 15.87 -0.87 4.73
CA ARG A 383 14.67 -1.18 5.51
C ARG A 383 14.09 0.04 6.24
N ARG A 384 14.96 0.82 6.90
CA ARG A 384 14.55 2.03 7.62
C ARG A 384 13.99 3.08 6.66
N GLU A 385 14.62 3.24 5.50
CA GLU A 385 14.17 4.18 4.47
C GLU A 385 12.80 3.80 3.89
N ILE A 386 12.61 2.53 3.49
CA ILE A 386 11.32 2.05 2.99
C ILE A 386 10.23 2.17 4.07
N LYS A 387 10.54 1.85 5.33
CA LYS A 387 9.59 2.03 6.44
C LYS A 387 9.18 3.51 6.60
N ARG A 388 10.14 4.44 6.50
CA ARG A 388 9.92 5.88 6.69
C ARG A 388 8.96 6.48 5.66
N GLN A 389 8.88 5.92 4.46
CA GLN A 389 8.01 6.41 3.37
C GLN A 389 6.61 5.76 3.30
N LEU A 390 6.28 4.80 4.18
CA LEU A 390 4.96 4.15 4.14
C LEU A 390 3.82 5.13 4.50
N ILE A 391 4.02 6.07 5.43
CA ILE A 391 2.96 7.01 5.86
C ILE A 391 1.66 6.25 6.23
N ASN A 392 1.81 5.11 6.91
CA ASN A 392 0.71 4.32 7.46
C ASN A 392 1.10 3.94 8.89
N PRO A 393 0.44 4.51 9.92
CA PRO A 393 0.80 4.30 11.32
C PRO A 393 0.44 2.90 11.84
N TYR A 394 -0.31 2.11 11.06
CA TYR A 394 -0.76 0.77 11.42
C TYR A 394 0.18 -0.33 10.90
N ILE A 395 1.13 -0.01 10.00
CA ILE A 395 2.14 -0.98 9.56
C ILE A 395 3.30 -1.00 10.57
N LEU A 396 3.33 -2.04 11.41
CA LEU A 396 4.27 -2.18 12.52
C LEU A 396 5.44 -3.11 12.20
N ILE A 397 6.49 -2.55 11.62
CA ILE A 397 7.70 -3.30 11.25
C ILE A 397 8.87 -2.76 12.04
N GLU A 398 9.55 -3.58 12.84
CA GLU A 398 10.75 -3.16 13.59
C GLU A 398 12.02 -3.17 12.77
#